data_AF-J8F414-F1
#
_entry.id   AF-J8F414-F1
#
_cell.length_a   1.000
_cell.length_b   1.000
_cell.length_c   1.000
_cell.angle_alpha   90.00
_cell.angle_beta   90.00
_cell.angle_gamma   90.00
#
_symmetry.space_group_name_H-M   'P 1'
#
loop_
_entity.id
_entity.type
_entity.pdbx_description
1 polymer ?
#
loop_
_entity_poly.entity_id
_entity_poly.type
_entity_poly.pdbx_seq_one_letter_code
_entity_poly.pdbx_strand_id
1 'polypeptide(L)'
;MIGKEKIEELHDRLYTGPLLQFLRTDIPYIPHVTVGRESSPELATEIAKEIPSFHEKLNCVINRISVERIGENGESIIEFEVPLQKS
;
A
#
# COMPACT_ATOMS: atom_id res chain seq x y z
N MET A 1 -18.00 5.08 -2.38
CA MET A 1 -17.02 4.07 -1.95
C MET A 1 -16.05 4.78 -1.03
N ILE A 2 -16.30 4.79 0.29
CA ILE A 2 -15.64 5.74 1.20
C ILE A 2 -14.20 5.32 1.57
N GLY A 3 -13.86 4.02 1.47
CA GLY A 3 -12.56 3.50 1.93
C GLY A 3 -11.38 3.99 1.09
N LYS A 4 -11.48 3.91 -0.24
CA LYS A 4 -10.41 4.33 -1.17
C LYS A 4 -10.05 5.80 -0.97
N GLU A 5 -11.06 6.67 -1.00
CA GLU A 5 -10.90 8.12 -0.84
C GLU A 5 -10.23 8.48 0.50
N LYS A 6 -10.59 7.80 1.60
CA LYS A 6 -9.94 8.01 2.90
C LYS A 6 -8.47 7.59 2.93
N ILE A 7 -8.11 6.54 2.19
CA ILE A 7 -6.71 6.09 2.08
C ILE A 7 -5.90 7.03 1.19
N GLU A 8 -6.51 7.57 0.13
CA GLU A 8 -5.90 8.61 -0.72
C GLU A 8 -5.69 9.90 0.08
N GLU A 9 -6.67 10.35 0.87
CA GLU A 9 -6.52 11.51 1.76
C GLU A 9 -5.40 11.31 2.80
N LEU A 10 -5.33 10.11 3.40
CA LEU A 10 -4.26 9.77 4.33
C LEU A 10 -2.87 9.84 3.66
N HIS A 11 -2.75 9.28 2.45
CA HIS A 11 -1.54 9.37 1.64
C HIS A 11 -1.12 10.82 1.45
N ASP A 12 -2.04 11.68 0.98
CA ASP A 12 -1.73 13.08 0.69
C ASP A 12 -1.28 13.84 1.95
N ARG A 13 -1.95 13.58 3.09
CA ARG A 13 -1.58 14.17 4.39
C ARG A 13 -0.18 13.76 4.84
N LEU A 14 0.21 12.50 4.65
CA LEU A 14 1.55 12.01 5.00
C LEU A 14 2.64 12.77 4.22
N TYR A 15 2.35 13.14 2.97
CA TYR A 15 3.25 13.91 2.11
C TYR A 15 3.20 15.44 2.33
N THR A 16 2.43 15.94 3.31
CA THR A 16 2.56 17.35 3.75
C THR A 16 3.68 17.56 4.78
N GLY A 17 4.24 16.48 5.31
CA GLY A 17 5.21 16.50 6.40
C GLY A 17 6.60 15.99 5.98
N PRO A 18 7.30 15.21 6.84
CA PRO A 18 8.66 14.73 6.59
C PRO A 18 8.84 13.95 5.27
N LEU A 19 7.76 13.37 4.75
CA LEU A 19 7.78 12.57 3.53
C LEU A 19 7.68 13.40 2.25
N LEU A 20 7.39 14.71 2.31
CA LEU A 20 7.17 15.57 1.14
C LEU A 20 8.27 15.44 0.08
N GLN A 21 9.54 15.36 0.51
CA GLN A 21 10.69 15.24 -0.39
C GLN A 21 10.73 13.94 -1.21
N PHE A 22 10.00 12.92 -0.78
CA PHE A 22 9.92 11.60 -1.43
C PHE A 22 8.66 11.46 -2.31
N LEU A 23 7.81 12.49 -2.40
CA LEU A 23 6.59 12.45 -3.21
C LEU A 23 6.94 12.30 -4.70
N ARG A 24 6.39 11.27 -5.33
CA ARG A 24 6.49 11.02 -6.78
C ARG A 24 5.22 11.50 -7.47
N THR A 25 5.25 12.68 -8.07
CA THR A 25 4.09 13.26 -8.79
C THR A 25 3.89 12.70 -10.19
N ASP A 26 4.88 11.97 -10.70
CA ASP A 26 4.86 11.31 -12.01
C ASP A 26 4.15 9.95 -11.99
N ILE A 27 3.85 9.41 -10.80
CA ILE A 27 3.18 8.12 -10.63
C ILE A 27 1.92 8.33 -9.77
N PRO A 28 0.71 7.99 -10.28
CA PRO A 28 -0.50 8.08 -9.47
C PRO A 28 -0.47 7.05 -8.34
N TYR A 29 -0.88 7.47 -7.15
CA TYR A 29 -1.08 6.55 -6.04
C TYR A 29 -2.36 5.74 -6.26
N ILE A 30 -2.22 4.41 -6.33
CA ILE A 30 -3.35 3.47 -6.45
C ILE A 30 -3.28 2.56 -5.22
N PRO A 31 -4.18 2.70 -4.22
CA PRO A 31 -4.15 1.85 -3.05
C PRO A 31 -4.49 0.40 -3.44
N HIS A 32 -3.58 -0.52 -3.15
CA HIS A 32 -3.70 -1.93 -3.50
C HIS A 32 -3.01 -2.81 -2.44
N VAL A 33 -3.28 -4.11 -2.49
CA VAL A 33 -2.56 -5.13 -1.73
C VAL A 33 -1.78 -5.98 -2.72
N THR A 34 -0.45 -6.00 -2.60
CA THR A 34 0.40 -6.87 -3.41
C THR A 34 0.18 -8.32 -3.01
N VAL A 35 -0.21 -9.17 -3.97
CA VAL A 35 -0.43 -10.62 -3.76
C VAL A 35 0.68 -11.48 -4.36
N GLY A 36 1.57 -10.88 -5.15
CA GLY A 36 2.71 -11.51 -5.79
C GLY A 36 3.61 -10.45 -6.42
N ARG A 37 4.89 -10.77 -6.60
CA ARG A 37 5.89 -9.90 -7.22
C ARG A 37 6.82 -10.75 -8.07
N GLU A 38 7.06 -10.30 -9.29
CA GLU A 38 8.08 -10.86 -10.18
C GLU A 38 8.95 -9.71 -10.72
N SER A 39 10.25 -9.97 -10.85
CA SER A 39 11.26 -9.00 -11.26
C SER A 39 11.17 -8.62 -12.74
N SER A 40 10.79 -9.56 -13.60
CA SER A 40 10.50 -9.29 -15.02
C SER A 40 9.04 -8.83 -15.18
N PRO A 41 8.81 -7.60 -15.69
CA PRO A 41 7.46 -7.12 -15.99
C PRO A 41 6.70 -8.00 -16.98
N GLU A 42 7.41 -8.57 -17.96
CA GLU A 42 6.85 -9.45 -18.98
C GLU A 42 6.38 -10.75 -18.34
N LEU A 43 7.23 -11.37 -17.52
CA LEU A 43 6.89 -12.61 -16.83
C LEU A 43 5.78 -12.40 -15.79
N ALA A 44 5.81 -11.27 -15.06
CA ALA A 44 4.75 -10.89 -14.13
C ALA A 44 3.40 -10.80 -14.85
N THR A 45 3.40 -10.23 -16.07
CA THR A 45 2.19 -10.10 -16.90
C THR A 45 1.68 -11.46 -17.39
N GLU A 46 2.57 -12.35 -17.83
CA GLU A 46 2.17 -13.70 -18.25
C GLU A 46 1.61 -14.51 -17.09
N ILE A 47 2.26 -14.51 -15.92
CA ILE A 47 1.77 -15.20 -14.72
C ILE A 47 0.40 -14.64 -14.31
N ALA A 48 0.23 -13.32 -14.32
CA ALA A 48 -1.03 -12.69 -13.94
C ALA A 48 -2.22 -13.11 -14.81
N LYS A 49 -2.01 -13.47 -16.10
CA LYS A 49 -3.06 -14.00 -16.97
C LYS A 49 -3.55 -15.38 -16.55
N GLU A 50 -2.70 -16.18 -15.92
CA GLU A 50 -3.05 -17.51 -15.45
C GLU A 50 -3.70 -17.50 -14.06
N ILE A 51 -3.60 -16.40 -13.32
CA ILE A 51 -4.23 -16.25 -12.01
C ILE A 51 -5.75 -16.12 -12.20
N PRO A 52 -6.57 -17.02 -11.61
CA PRO A 52 -8.01 -16.92 -11.68
C PRO A 52 -8.52 -15.61 -11.08
N SER A 53 -9.53 -15.01 -11.70
CA SER A 53 -10.20 -13.84 -11.15
C SER A 53 -10.74 -14.10 -9.75
N PHE A 54 -10.36 -13.25 -8.80
CA PHE A 54 -10.89 -13.27 -7.44
C PHE A 54 -12.06 -12.30 -7.33
N HIS A 55 -13.27 -12.85 -7.19
CA HIS A 55 -14.51 -12.07 -7.16
C HIS A 55 -15.09 -11.86 -5.75
N GLU A 56 -14.43 -12.40 -4.74
CA GLU A 56 -14.88 -12.29 -3.36
C GLU A 56 -14.63 -10.90 -2.79
N LYS A 57 -15.55 -10.44 -1.93
CA LYS A 57 -15.42 -9.17 -1.22
C LYS A 57 -14.74 -9.38 0.12
N LEU A 58 -13.55 -8.82 0.27
CA LEU A 58 -12.88 -8.73 1.56
C LEU A 58 -13.27 -7.44 2.25
N ASN A 59 -13.69 -7.55 3.51
CA ASN A 59 -14.00 -6.40 4.35
C ASN A 59 -13.02 -6.37 5.52
N CYS A 60 -12.42 -5.22 5.79
CA CYS A 60 -11.52 -5.04 6.91
C CYS A 60 -11.70 -3.65 7.54
N VAL A 61 -11.17 -3.49 8.75
CA VAL A 61 -11.10 -2.21 9.43
C VAL A 61 -9.63 -1.85 9.59
N ILE A 62 -9.21 -0.74 8.99
CA ILE A 62 -7.88 -0.18 9.19
C ILE A 62 -7.94 0.69 10.44
N ASN A 63 -7.25 0.27 11.51
CA ASN A 63 -7.27 0.93 12.81
C ASN A 63 -5.87 1.42 13.25
N ARG A 64 -4.86 1.28 12.38
CA ARG A 64 -3.47 1.60 12.71
C ARG A 64 -2.66 1.87 11.45
N ILE A 65 -1.62 2.68 11.59
CA ILE A 65 -0.56 2.89 10.61
C ILE A 65 0.75 2.49 11.27
N SER A 66 1.58 1.74 10.57
CA SER A 66 2.91 1.36 11.04
C SER A 66 3.96 2.09 10.22
N VAL A 67 5.00 2.60 10.89
CA VAL A 67 6.22 3.05 10.24
C VAL A 67 7.20 1.90 10.27
N GLU A 68 7.67 1.52 9.09
CA GLU A 68 8.45 0.31 8.89
C GLU A 68 9.79 0.65 8.26
N ARG A 69 10.85 -0.01 8.73
CA ARG A 69 12.14 -0.05 8.07
C ARG A 69 12.27 -1.40 7.37
N ILE A 70 12.67 -1.36 6.10
CA ILE A 70 13.00 -2.57 5.35
C ILE A 70 14.42 -3.00 5.72
N GLY A 71 14.56 -4.24 6.21
CA GLY A 71 15.86 -4.81 6.54
C GLY A 71 16.61 -5.34 5.32
N GLU A 72 17.82 -5.84 5.55
CA GLU A 72 18.75 -6.22 4.46
C GLU A 72 18.21 -7.36 3.59
N ASN A 73 17.37 -8.24 4.15
CA ASN A 73 16.77 -9.36 3.44
C ASN A 73 15.32 -9.06 2.98
N GLY A 74 14.89 -7.81 3.06
CA GLY A 74 13.53 -7.40 2.68
C GLY A 74 12.48 -7.62 3.76
N GLU A 75 12.89 -7.95 4.98
CA GLU A 75 11.99 -8.03 6.13
C GLU A 75 11.40 -6.65 6.46
N SER A 76 10.12 -6.62 6.84
CA SER A 76 9.51 -5.43 7.40
C SER A 76 9.73 -5.41 8.92
N ILE A 77 10.41 -4.38 9.41
CA ILE A 77 10.68 -4.17 10.84
C ILE A 77 9.88 -2.94 11.28
N ILE A 78 8.92 -3.14 12.19
CA ILE A 78 8.09 -2.06 12.73
C ILE A 78 8.94 -1.21 13.68
N GLU A 79 9.09 0.07 13.35
CA GLU A 79 9.78 1.06 14.20
C GLU A 79 8.80 1.64 15.24
N PHE A 80 7.58 1.97 14.81
CA PHE A 80 6.48 2.35 15.70
C PHE A 80 5.13 2.27 14.98
N GLU A 81 4.06 2.38 15.76
CA GLU A 81 2.70 2.37 15.24
C GLU A 81 1.87 3.53 15.79
N VAL A 82 0.97 4.04 14.95
CA VAL A 82 0.03 5.11 15.29
C VAL A 82 -1.39 4.57 15.18
N PRO A 83 -2.16 4.52 16.28
CA PRO A 83 -3.56 4.09 16.22
C PRO A 83 -4.40 5.13 15.46
N LEU A 84 -5.25 4.65 14.56
CA LEU A 84 -6.28 5.47 13.93
C LEU A 84 -7.52 5.44 14.83
N GLN A 85 -7.80 6.58 15.45
CA GLN A 85 -9.02 6.74 16.26
C GLN A 85 -10.24 6.63 15.35
N LYS A 86 -11.30 5.97 15.84
CA LYS A 86 -12.61 6.09 15.21
C LYS A 86 -13.05 7.55 15.33
N SER A 87 -13.21 8.22 14.19
CA SER A 87 -13.95 9.47 14.09
C SER A 87 -15.41 9.25 14.48
#